data_AF-A0A926E6F8-F1
#
_entry.id   AF-A0A926E6F8-F1
#
_cell.length_a   1.000
_cell.length_b   1.000
_cell.length_c   1.000
_cell.angle_alpha   90.00
_cell.angle_beta   90.00
_cell.angle_gamma   90.00
#
_symmetry.space_group_name_H-M   'P 1'
#
loop_
_entity.id
_entity.type
_entity.pdbx_description
1 polymer ?
#
loop_
_entity_poly.entity_id
_entity_poly.type
_entity_poly.pdbx_seq_one_letter_code
_entity_poly.pdbx_strand_id
1 'polypeptide(L)'
;MSQAMEQFFENGILPVVVIDDAAKAVPLARALLRGGIFAIEITLRTNDGVKAIGHIRHEVPEMYVGAGTVITLERAKQAVQAGAQFIISPGLNVPVIQWCQEQNIPVFPGVATPSEVEAALNLGLRELKFFPAEAAGGVPMLRAFASPYPMATFLPTGGIGLQNMMEYLALPNVLACGGSWLCPQKLLAEDRFDEIERLTRQAVTTLHGFSITKLQFACGVTEEERDKMTVINEFSASPLLQYEDAEEKGSIQITANNLSRAKAFFERRGFLCREEGRKGILTTQIADFSLFIKQKKV
;
A
#
# COMPACT_ATOMS: atom_id res chain seq x y z
N MET A 1 -14.19 -8.57 -3.38
CA MET A 1 -13.11 -8.34 -2.39
C MET A 1 -13.72 -7.55 -1.24
N SER A 2 -13.32 -7.77 0.01
CA SER A 2 -13.75 -6.88 1.10
C SER A 2 -13.13 -5.49 0.92
N GLN A 3 -13.78 -4.44 1.44
CA GLN A 3 -13.25 -3.07 1.39
C GLN A 3 -11.82 -2.99 1.97
N ALA A 4 -11.54 -3.73 3.06
CA ALA A 4 -10.22 -3.79 3.66
C ALA A 4 -9.17 -4.38 2.70
N MET A 5 -9.50 -5.47 2.00
CA MET A 5 -8.57 -6.13 1.08
C MET A 5 -8.24 -5.24 -0.12
N GLU A 6 -9.25 -4.56 -0.66
CA GLU A 6 -9.06 -3.58 -1.74
C GLU A 6 -8.15 -2.44 -1.28
N GLN A 7 -8.43 -1.85 -0.12
CA GLN A 7 -7.60 -0.79 0.46
C GLN A 7 -6.15 -1.22 0.67
N PHE A 8 -5.92 -2.41 1.22
CA PHE A 8 -4.57 -2.93 1.45
C PHE A 8 -3.85 -3.19 0.13
N PHE A 9 -4.51 -3.88 -0.81
CA PHE A 9 -3.91 -4.19 -2.10
C PHE A 9 -3.51 -2.91 -2.85
N GLU A 10 -4.41 -1.93 -2.92
CA GLU A 10 -4.17 -0.65 -3.61
C GLU A 10 -3.06 0.17 -2.96
N ASN A 11 -3.02 0.22 -1.62
CA ASN A 11 -1.95 0.91 -0.89
C ASN A 11 -0.59 0.21 -1.02
N GLY A 12 -0.58 -1.13 -1.10
CA GLY A 12 0.63 -1.96 -1.10
C GLY A 12 1.44 -1.93 0.20
N ILE A 13 1.21 -0.96 1.08
CA ILE A 13 1.89 -0.76 2.36
C ILE A 13 0.84 -0.45 3.43
N LEU A 14 0.98 -1.07 4.60
CA LEU A 14 0.19 -0.77 5.79
C LEU A 14 1.11 -0.26 6.91
N PRO A 15 1.14 1.06 7.19
CA PRO A 15 1.90 1.61 8.30
C PRO A 15 1.40 1.02 9.62
N VAL A 16 2.32 0.47 10.41
CA VAL A 16 2.06 -0.07 11.75
C VAL A 16 2.62 0.90 12.77
N VAL A 17 1.73 1.52 13.54
CA VAL A 17 2.07 2.69 14.36
C VAL A 17 1.79 2.44 15.84
N VAL A 18 2.75 2.79 16.67
CA VAL A 18 2.56 2.94 18.12
C VAL A 18 2.36 4.44 18.38
N ILE A 19 1.32 4.81 19.12
CA ILE A 19 1.00 6.21 19.44
C ILE A 19 0.94 6.36 20.96
N ASP A 20 1.90 7.09 21.52
CA ASP A 20 1.94 7.39 22.96
C ASP A 20 1.08 8.60 23.35
N ASP A 21 0.75 9.46 22.38
CA ASP A 21 -0.04 10.68 22.55
C ASP A 21 -1.09 10.79 21.45
N ALA A 22 -2.36 10.65 21.81
CA ALA A 22 -3.48 10.66 20.87
C ALA A 22 -3.62 11.95 20.06
N ALA A 23 -3.05 13.08 20.52
CA ALA A 23 -3.08 14.35 19.77
C ALA A 23 -2.28 14.28 18.45
N LYS A 24 -1.29 13.37 18.37
CA LYS A 24 -0.45 13.19 17.18
C LYS A 24 -1.11 12.37 16.07
N ALA A 25 -2.23 11.71 16.37
CA ALA A 25 -2.87 10.77 15.46
C ALA A 25 -3.40 11.43 14.17
N VAL A 26 -4.05 12.58 14.30
CA VAL A 26 -4.66 13.30 13.17
C VAL A 26 -3.59 13.92 12.24
N PRO A 27 -2.58 14.66 12.75
CA PRO A 27 -1.48 15.14 11.91
C PRO A 27 -0.75 14.01 11.17
N LEU A 28 -0.52 12.88 11.86
CA LEU A 28 0.08 11.68 11.26
C LEU A 28 -0.76 11.14 10.11
N ALA A 29 -2.07 10.92 10.34
CA ALA A 29 -2.95 10.39 9.31
C ALA A 29 -3.00 11.29 8.06
N ARG A 30 -3.04 12.61 8.26
CA ARG A 30 -2.97 13.58 7.15
C ARG A 30 -1.63 13.53 6.40
N ALA A 31 -0.52 13.35 7.10
CA ALA A 31 0.80 13.19 6.47
C ALA A 31 0.89 11.94 5.61
N LEU A 32 0.35 10.81 6.10
CA LEU A 32 0.27 9.57 5.33
C LEU A 32 -0.60 9.72 4.07
N LEU A 33 -1.76 10.38 4.19
CA LEU A 33 -2.64 10.65 3.04
C LEU A 33 -1.93 11.48 1.96
N ARG A 34 -1.26 12.57 2.35
CA ARG A 34 -0.48 13.39 1.41
C ARG A 34 0.68 12.63 0.78
N GLY A 35 1.26 11.69 1.54
CA GLY A 35 2.27 10.75 1.05
C GLY A 35 1.72 9.67 0.11
N GLY A 36 0.40 9.48 0.07
CA GLY A 36 -0.29 8.52 -0.81
C GLY A 36 -0.71 7.21 -0.16
N ILE A 37 -0.73 7.11 1.17
CA ILE A 37 -1.21 5.95 1.92
C ILE A 37 -2.54 6.26 2.60
N PHE A 38 -3.52 5.37 2.42
CA PHE A 38 -4.92 5.61 2.83
C PHE A 38 -5.43 4.57 3.83
N ALA A 39 -4.55 3.75 4.40
CA ALA A 39 -4.87 2.86 5.50
C ALA A 39 -3.77 2.89 6.55
N ILE A 40 -4.12 2.65 7.82
CA ILE A 40 -3.19 2.68 8.95
C ILE A 40 -3.59 1.65 10.02
N GLU A 41 -2.61 0.91 10.54
CA GLU A 41 -2.76 0.01 11.70
C GLU A 41 -2.26 0.73 12.96
N ILE A 42 -3.17 1.15 13.84
CA ILE A 42 -2.83 1.69 15.16
C ILE A 42 -2.71 0.55 16.16
N THR A 43 -1.52 0.32 16.69
CA THR A 43 -1.30 -0.75 17.67
C THR A 43 -1.85 -0.38 19.04
N LEU A 44 -2.51 -1.32 19.70
CA LEU A 44 -3.05 -1.16 21.06
C LEU A 44 -2.01 -1.52 22.14
N ARG A 45 -0.78 -1.05 21.96
CA ARG A 45 0.33 -1.24 22.92
C ARG A 45 0.39 -0.12 23.96
N THR A 46 -0.33 0.96 23.74
CA THR A 46 -0.40 2.14 24.60
C THR A 46 -1.85 2.36 25.05
N ASN A 47 -2.03 3.17 26.09
CA ASN A 47 -3.36 3.57 26.55
C ASN A 47 -4.06 4.51 25.56
N ASP A 48 -3.30 5.23 24.75
CA ASP A 48 -3.82 6.25 23.82
C ASP A 48 -4.14 5.71 22.42
N GLY A 49 -3.76 4.47 22.07
CA GLY A 49 -4.07 3.88 20.77
C GLY A 49 -5.57 3.85 20.43
N VAL A 50 -6.44 3.57 21.40
CA VAL A 50 -7.90 3.59 21.19
C VAL A 50 -8.41 5.01 20.92
N LYS A 51 -7.92 6.01 21.66
CA LYS A 51 -8.29 7.41 21.44
C LYS A 51 -7.81 7.91 20.08
N ALA A 52 -6.59 7.53 19.69
CA ALA A 52 -6.02 7.85 18.38
C ALA A 52 -6.88 7.35 17.23
N ILE A 53 -7.41 6.12 17.33
CA ILE A 53 -8.37 5.57 16.35
C ILE A 53 -9.61 6.46 16.26
N GLY A 54 -10.19 6.86 17.40
CA GLY A 54 -11.34 7.74 17.46
C GLY A 54 -11.10 9.11 16.80
N HIS A 55 -9.97 9.76 17.10
CA HIS A 55 -9.60 11.04 16.49
C HIS A 55 -9.44 10.91 14.98
N ILE A 56 -8.72 9.89 14.49
CA ILE A 56 -8.55 9.66 13.04
C ILE A 56 -9.91 9.41 12.38
N ARG A 57 -10.74 8.55 12.97
CA ARG A 57 -12.05 8.21 12.40
C ARG A 57 -12.96 9.44 12.27
N HIS A 58 -12.91 10.36 13.24
CA HIS A 58 -13.74 11.55 13.25
C HIS A 58 -13.21 12.65 12.33
N GLU A 59 -11.90 12.94 12.38
CA GLU A 59 -11.32 14.13 11.75
C GLU A 59 -10.68 13.85 10.38
N VAL A 60 -10.42 12.58 10.05
CA VAL A 60 -9.78 12.13 8.81
C VAL A 60 -10.55 10.93 8.23
N PRO A 61 -11.83 11.08 7.87
CA PRO A 61 -12.69 9.97 7.42
C PRO A 61 -12.18 9.24 6.15
N GLU A 62 -11.30 9.88 5.38
CA GLU A 62 -10.63 9.31 4.20
C GLU A 62 -9.55 8.27 4.58
N MET A 63 -9.08 8.28 5.82
CA MET A 63 -8.11 7.31 6.32
C MET A 63 -8.82 6.04 6.81
N TYR A 64 -8.52 4.91 6.18
CA TYR A 64 -8.99 3.60 6.61
C TYR A 64 -8.21 3.12 7.84
N VAL A 65 -8.75 3.39 9.02
CA VAL A 65 -8.07 3.14 10.30
C VAL A 65 -8.50 1.82 10.93
N GLY A 66 -7.54 1.03 11.41
CA GLY A 66 -7.81 -0.20 12.16
C GLY A 66 -6.90 -0.36 13.37
N ALA A 67 -7.19 -1.40 14.16
CA ALA A 67 -6.46 -1.68 15.39
C ALA A 67 -5.53 -2.90 15.22
N GLY A 68 -4.27 -2.71 15.59
CA GLY A 68 -3.24 -3.73 15.63
C GLY A 68 -2.89 -4.18 17.04
N THR A 69 -2.17 -5.30 17.15
CA THR A 69 -1.80 -5.88 18.46
C THR A 69 -3.03 -6.18 19.34
N VAL A 70 -4.14 -6.58 18.73
CA VAL A 70 -5.36 -6.94 19.47
C VAL A 70 -5.24 -8.37 19.99
N ILE A 71 -5.00 -8.51 21.30
CA ILE A 71 -4.75 -9.81 21.94
C ILE A 71 -5.87 -10.26 22.89
N THR A 72 -6.90 -9.43 23.09
CA THR A 72 -8.08 -9.78 23.89
C THR A 72 -9.37 -9.30 23.21
N LEU A 73 -10.47 -9.99 23.49
CA LEU A 73 -11.80 -9.61 23.01
C LEU A 73 -12.20 -8.20 23.49
N GLU A 74 -11.86 -7.84 24.72
CA GLU A 74 -12.16 -6.52 25.26
C GLU A 74 -11.45 -5.40 24.49
N ARG A 75 -10.18 -5.60 24.13
CA ARG A 75 -9.43 -4.65 23.29
C ARG A 75 -10.04 -4.54 21.89
N ALA A 76 -10.53 -5.64 21.32
CA ALA A 76 -11.24 -5.62 20.04
C ALA A 76 -12.52 -4.76 20.13
N LYS A 77 -13.34 -4.99 21.16
CA LYS A 77 -14.57 -4.22 21.42
C LYS A 77 -14.28 -2.72 21.58
N GLN A 78 -13.28 -2.36 22.39
CA GLN A 78 -12.89 -0.97 22.61
C GLN A 78 -12.44 -0.29 21.30
N ALA A 79 -11.61 -0.95 20.51
CA ALA A 79 -11.16 -0.40 19.22
C ALA A 79 -12.31 -0.19 18.24
N VAL A 80 -13.21 -1.18 18.10
CA VAL A 80 -14.37 -1.08 17.22
C VAL A 80 -15.31 0.02 17.68
N GLN A 81 -15.56 0.14 18.98
CA GLN A 81 -16.37 1.22 19.55
C GLN A 81 -15.76 2.60 19.26
N ALA A 82 -14.43 2.71 19.25
CA ALA A 82 -13.72 3.92 18.84
C ALA A 82 -13.72 4.15 17.31
N GLY A 83 -14.21 3.20 16.52
CA GLY A 83 -14.35 3.33 15.07
C GLY A 83 -13.28 2.63 14.24
N ALA A 84 -12.53 1.67 14.81
CA ALA A 84 -11.66 0.80 14.03
C ALA A 84 -12.46 0.04 12.97
N GLN A 85 -12.01 0.10 11.73
CA GLN A 85 -12.67 -0.50 10.57
C GLN A 85 -12.15 -1.93 10.27
N PHE A 86 -11.06 -2.33 10.92
CA PHE A 86 -10.52 -3.68 10.86
C PHE A 86 -9.68 -3.99 12.11
N ILE A 87 -9.48 -5.28 12.37
CA ILE A 87 -8.72 -5.81 13.51
C ILE A 87 -7.55 -6.67 13.03
N ILE A 88 -6.38 -6.47 13.63
CA ILE A 88 -5.18 -7.27 13.40
C ILE A 88 -4.60 -7.75 14.73
N SER A 89 -4.45 -9.07 14.85
CA SER A 89 -3.80 -9.72 15.99
C SER A 89 -2.42 -10.24 15.59
N PRO A 90 -1.44 -10.28 16.52
CA PRO A 90 -0.10 -10.79 16.23
C PRO A 90 -0.07 -12.32 16.07
N GLY A 91 -1.09 -13.02 16.55
CA GLY A 91 -1.29 -14.46 16.42
C GLY A 91 -2.76 -14.80 16.20
N LEU A 92 -3.10 -16.09 16.17
CA LEU A 92 -4.46 -16.58 15.97
C LEU A 92 -5.25 -16.61 17.29
N ASN A 93 -6.10 -15.60 17.51
CA ASN A 93 -6.94 -15.48 18.71
C ASN A 93 -8.41 -15.78 18.37
N VAL A 94 -8.85 -17.02 18.64
CA VAL A 94 -10.18 -17.51 18.26
C VAL A 94 -11.33 -16.67 18.83
N PRO A 95 -11.36 -16.29 20.12
CA PRO A 95 -12.40 -15.41 20.64
C PRO A 95 -12.52 -14.06 19.93
N VAL A 96 -11.39 -13.44 19.56
CA VAL A 96 -11.39 -12.18 18.79
C VAL A 96 -11.92 -12.43 17.38
N ILE A 97 -11.46 -13.50 16.72
CA ILE A 97 -11.88 -13.85 15.36
C ILE A 97 -13.39 -14.06 15.28
N GLN A 98 -13.94 -14.93 16.13
CA GLN A 98 -15.35 -15.29 16.11
C GLN A 98 -16.22 -14.05 16.35
N TRP A 99 -15.87 -13.24 17.35
CA TRP A 99 -16.61 -12.01 17.61
C TRP A 99 -16.53 -11.02 16.43
N CYS A 100 -15.36 -10.84 15.81
CA CYS A 100 -15.24 -9.96 14.64
C CYS A 100 -16.11 -10.46 13.48
N GLN A 101 -16.15 -11.78 13.24
CA GLN A 101 -17.01 -12.39 12.20
C GLN A 101 -18.50 -12.17 12.50
N GLU A 102 -18.94 -12.37 13.74
CA GLU A 102 -20.32 -12.08 14.17
C GLU A 102 -20.73 -10.62 13.95
N GLN A 103 -19.77 -9.69 14.13
CA GLN A 103 -20.00 -8.26 13.94
C GLN A 103 -19.76 -7.77 12.50
N ASN A 104 -19.42 -8.66 11.56
CA ASN A 104 -19.04 -8.33 10.18
C ASN A 104 -17.83 -7.36 10.09
N ILE A 105 -16.86 -7.52 11.00
CA ILE A 105 -15.65 -6.71 11.08
C ILE A 105 -14.50 -7.50 10.47
N PRO A 106 -13.77 -6.95 9.47
CA PRO A 106 -12.59 -7.59 8.92
C PRO A 106 -11.54 -7.87 10.00
N VAL A 107 -11.07 -9.12 10.07
CA VAL A 107 -10.05 -9.57 11.01
C VAL A 107 -8.93 -10.31 10.30
N PHE A 108 -7.68 -9.94 10.59
CA PHE A 108 -6.47 -10.50 9.98
C PHE A 108 -5.56 -11.08 11.08
N PRO A 109 -5.72 -12.37 11.43
CA PRO A 109 -4.91 -12.97 12.48
C PRO A 109 -3.49 -13.26 12.02
N GLY A 110 -2.56 -13.20 12.96
CA GLY A 110 -1.17 -13.56 12.75
C GLY A 110 -0.96 -15.08 12.65
N VAL A 111 -0.14 -15.49 11.69
CA VAL A 111 0.33 -16.87 11.48
C VAL A 111 1.82 -16.85 11.10
N ALA A 112 2.54 -17.93 11.39
CA ALA A 112 3.93 -18.15 11.00
C ALA A 112 4.18 -19.56 10.42
N THR A 113 3.26 -20.51 10.65
CA THR A 113 3.45 -21.93 10.32
C THR A 113 2.29 -22.51 9.49
N PRO A 114 2.51 -23.63 8.76
CA PRO A 114 1.46 -24.36 8.05
C PRO A 114 0.23 -24.67 8.92
N SER A 115 0.43 -25.18 10.13
CA SER A 115 -0.66 -25.54 11.04
C SER A 115 -1.53 -24.34 11.44
N GLU A 116 -0.92 -23.16 11.60
CA GLU A 116 -1.66 -21.92 11.91
C GLU A 116 -2.42 -21.39 10.70
N VAL A 117 -1.84 -21.53 9.49
CA VAL A 117 -2.54 -21.22 8.23
C VAL A 117 -3.78 -22.11 8.08
N GLU A 118 -3.63 -23.42 8.29
CA GLU A 118 -4.76 -24.37 8.23
C GLU A 118 -5.82 -24.06 9.30
N ALA A 119 -5.40 -23.74 10.52
CA ALA A 119 -6.32 -23.33 11.57
C ALA A 119 -7.13 -22.08 11.19
N ALA A 120 -6.50 -21.09 10.57
CA ALA A 120 -7.19 -19.89 10.10
C ALA A 120 -8.14 -20.18 8.92
N LEU A 121 -7.72 -21.03 7.98
CA LEU A 121 -8.55 -21.48 6.86
C LEU A 121 -9.79 -22.24 7.33
N ASN A 122 -9.65 -23.08 8.35
CA ASN A 122 -10.77 -23.80 8.98
C ASN A 122 -11.78 -22.86 9.67
N LEU A 123 -11.33 -21.67 10.08
CA LEU A 123 -12.19 -20.59 10.58
C LEU A 123 -12.78 -19.73 9.43
N GLY A 124 -12.54 -20.09 8.17
CA GLY A 124 -13.03 -19.40 6.99
C GLY A 124 -12.24 -18.15 6.59
N LEU A 125 -11.10 -17.88 7.26
CA LEU A 125 -10.25 -16.73 6.99
C LEU A 125 -9.24 -17.05 5.88
N ARG A 126 -9.03 -16.12 4.94
CA ARG A 126 -8.09 -16.28 3.83
C ARG A 126 -7.01 -15.21 3.80
N GLU A 127 -7.29 -14.06 4.40
CA GLU A 127 -6.37 -12.93 4.50
C GLU A 127 -5.72 -12.95 5.89
N LEU A 128 -4.42 -13.27 5.93
CA LEU A 128 -3.69 -13.54 7.17
C LEU A 128 -2.53 -12.57 7.35
N LYS A 129 -2.22 -12.19 8.59
CA LYS A 129 -0.96 -11.51 8.90
C LYS A 129 0.14 -12.56 8.98
N PHE A 130 1.25 -12.37 8.25
CA PHE A 130 2.44 -13.20 8.42
C PHE A 130 3.42 -12.49 9.34
N PHE A 131 3.57 -12.98 10.57
CA PHE A 131 4.32 -12.28 11.61
C PHE A 131 5.02 -13.25 12.58
N PRO A 132 6.28 -12.99 12.97
CA PRO A 132 7.19 -11.95 12.46
C PRO A 132 7.86 -12.36 11.14
N ALA A 133 7.61 -11.62 10.06
CA ALA A 133 7.89 -12.08 8.69
C ALA A 133 9.35 -12.52 8.44
N GLU A 134 10.34 -11.65 8.64
CA GLU A 134 11.74 -11.99 8.39
C GLU A 134 12.22 -13.14 9.29
N ALA A 135 11.86 -13.12 10.58
CA ALA A 135 12.26 -14.14 11.53
C ALA A 135 11.56 -15.50 11.30
N ALA A 136 10.39 -15.51 10.66
CA ALA A 136 9.64 -16.71 10.29
C ALA A 136 10.04 -17.28 8.91
N GLY A 137 11.14 -16.80 8.32
CA GLY A 137 11.67 -17.32 7.05
C GLY A 137 11.28 -16.50 5.81
N GLY A 138 10.61 -15.35 5.99
CA GLY A 138 10.45 -14.30 4.99
C GLY A 138 9.84 -14.74 3.65
N VAL A 139 10.35 -14.15 2.56
CA VAL A 139 9.93 -14.43 1.18
C VAL A 139 9.98 -15.94 0.83
N PRO A 140 11.03 -16.70 1.18
CA PRO A 140 11.05 -18.16 0.97
C PRO A 140 9.86 -18.89 1.61
N MET A 141 9.49 -18.55 2.85
CA MET A 141 8.35 -19.16 3.53
C MET A 141 7.03 -18.87 2.81
N LEU A 142 6.79 -17.61 2.43
CA LEU A 142 5.57 -17.22 1.71
C LEU A 142 5.48 -17.88 0.32
N ARG A 143 6.60 -18.09 -0.37
CA ARG A 143 6.64 -18.88 -1.61
C ARG A 143 6.28 -20.33 -1.34
N ALA A 144 6.78 -20.91 -0.26
CA ALA A 144 6.46 -22.29 0.12
C ALA A 144 4.97 -22.45 0.44
N PHE A 145 4.31 -21.44 1.03
CA PHE A 145 2.86 -21.46 1.29
C PHE A 145 2.00 -21.34 0.03
N ALA A 146 2.51 -20.76 -1.07
CA ALA A 146 1.71 -20.51 -2.26
C ALA A 146 1.18 -21.80 -2.93
N SER A 147 1.92 -22.91 -2.83
CA SER A 147 1.51 -24.20 -3.41
C SER A 147 0.46 -24.95 -2.60
N PRO A 148 0.61 -25.18 -1.28
CA PRO A 148 -0.41 -25.86 -0.47
C PRO A 148 -1.61 -24.97 -0.14
N TYR A 149 -1.44 -23.65 -0.09
CA TYR A 149 -2.47 -22.71 0.32
C TYR A 149 -2.73 -21.62 -0.73
N PRO A 150 -3.12 -21.98 -1.97
CA PRO A 150 -3.32 -21.02 -3.06
C PRO A 150 -4.48 -20.03 -2.80
N MET A 151 -5.36 -20.35 -1.84
CA MET A 151 -6.46 -19.48 -1.41
C MET A 151 -6.05 -18.48 -0.32
N ALA A 152 -4.87 -18.62 0.28
CA ALA A 152 -4.40 -17.74 1.36
C ALA A 152 -3.61 -16.55 0.78
N THR A 153 -3.84 -15.38 1.36
CA THR A 153 -3.08 -14.16 1.06
C THR A 153 -2.56 -13.55 2.35
N PHE A 154 -1.42 -12.87 2.25
CA PHE A 154 -0.63 -12.51 3.41
C PHE A 154 -0.35 -11.00 3.49
N LEU A 155 -0.37 -10.50 4.72
CA LEU A 155 0.12 -9.19 5.15
C LEU A 155 1.42 -9.41 5.96
N PRO A 156 2.57 -9.61 5.30
CA PRO A 156 3.83 -9.81 6.00
C PRO A 156 4.19 -8.57 6.81
N THR A 157 4.58 -8.75 8.07
CA THR A 157 4.96 -7.68 8.99
C THR A 157 6.14 -8.11 9.86
N GLY A 158 7.11 -7.23 10.05
CA GLY A 158 8.28 -7.46 10.91
C GLY A 158 9.57 -7.68 10.12
N GLY A 159 10.50 -6.72 10.24
CA GLY A 159 11.76 -6.71 9.48
C GLY A 159 11.65 -6.21 8.03
N ILE A 160 10.48 -5.68 7.64
CA ILE A 160 10.25 -5.13 6.30
C ILE A 160 10.54 -3.63 6.30
N GLY A 161 11.16 -3.16 5.22
CA GLY A 161 11.45 -1.76 4.96
C GLY A 161 11.61 -1.48 3.47
N LEU A 162 12.04 -0.26 3.13
CA LEU A 162 12.21 0.19 1.75
C LEU A 162 13.12 -0.73 0.92
N GLN A 163 14.12 -1.34 1.57
CA GLN A 163 15.13 -2.20 0.96
C GLN A 163 14.61 -3.56 0.49
N ASN A 164 13.58 -4.13 1.12
CA ASN A 164 13.11 -5.49 0.84
C ASN A 164 11.60 -5.59 0.53
N MET A 165 10.82 -4.52 0.72
CA MET A 165 9.36 -4.58 0.53
C MET A 165 8.95 -5.04 -0.88
N MET A 166 9.75 -4.72 -1.91
CA MET A 166 9.44 -5.10 -3.28
C MET A 166 9.61 -6.61 -3.53
N GLU A 167 10.48 -7.28 -2.78
CA GLU A 167 10.63 -8.74 -2.87
C GLU A 167 9.39 -9.47 -2.37
N TYR A 168 8.78 -8.95 -1.31
CA TYR A 168 7.50 -9.42 -0.79
C TYR A 168 6.35 -9.10 -1.74
N LEU A 169 6.26 -7.86 -2.21
CA LEU A 169 5.17 -7.39 -3.06
C LEU A 169 5.18 -7.98 -4.48
N ALA A 170 6.29 -8.61 -4.88
CA ALA A 170 6.38 -9.40 -6.11
C ALA A 170 5.65 -10.76 -6.00
N LEU A 171 5.36 -11.23 -4.78
CA LEU A 171 4.64 -12.48 -4.58
C LEU A 171 3.13 -12.30 -4.80
N PRO A 172 2.47 -13.19 -5.57
CA PRO A 172 1.04 -13.06 -5.86
C PRO A 172 0.13 -13.28 -4.65
N ASN A 173 0.63 -13.96 -3.61
CA ASN A 173 -0.06 -14.19 -2.35
C ASN A 173 0.23 -13.11 -1.30
N VAL A 174 0.82 -11.97 -1.65
CA VAL A 174 1.06 -10.85 -0.74
C VAL A 174 0.17 -9.65 -1.12
N LEU A 175 -0.70 -9.25 -0.19
CA LEU A 175 -1.62 -8.11 -0.38
C LEU A 175 -0.90 -6.78 -0.22
N ALA A 176 -0.20 -6.62 0.91
CA ALA A 176 0.50 -5.41 1.30
C ALA A 176 1.56 -5.74 2.36
N CYS A 177 2.59 -4.91 2.45
CA CYS A 177 3.62 -5.05 3.49
C CYS A 177 3.28 -4.17 4.70
N GLY A 178 3.24 -4.78 5.89
CA GLY A 178 3.12 -4.06 7.15
C GLY A 178 4.47 -3.65 7.70
N GLY A 179 4.60 -2.40 8.19
CA GLY A 179 5.77 -2.02 8.98
C GLY A 179 5.77 -0.60 9.50
N SER A 180 6.74 -0.33 10.37
CA SER A 180 6.86 0.92 11.13
C SER A 180 7.85 1.92 10.54
N TRP A 181 8.57 1.56 9.47
CA TRP A 181 9.65 2.40 8.91
C TRP A 181 9.14 3.73 8.36
N LEU A 182 7.85 3.82 8.00
CA LEU A 182 7.20 5.06 7.57
C LEU A 182 6.88 6.01 8.72
N CYS A 183 6.69 5.48 9.92
CA CYS A 183 6.31 6.25 11.11
C CYS A 183 7.29 5.97 12.27
N PRO A 184 8.59 6.29 12.12
CA PRO A 184 9.55 6.11 13.20
C PRO A 184 9.09 6.85 14.46
N GLN A 185 9.19 6.18 15.63
CA GLN A 185 8.77 6.76 16.91
C GLN A 185 9.45 8.09 17.22
N LYS A 186 10.72 8.23 16.84
CA LYS A 186 11.46 9.48 16.98
C LYS A 186 10.81 10.64 16.24
N LEU A 187 10.40 10.43 14.98
CA LEU A 187 9.77 11.48 14.18
C LEU A 187 8.39 11.84 14.71
N LEU A 188 7.65 10.86 15.22
CA LEU A 188 6.37 11.13 15.90
C LEU A 188 6.58 11.93 17.19
N ALA A 189 7.56 11.58 18.02
CA ALA A 189 7.85 12.30 19.26
C ALA A 189 8.27 13.76 19.03
N GLU A 190 8.92 14.03 17.89
CA GLU A 190 9.42 15.35 17.50
C GLU A 190 8.44 16.13 16.58
N ASP A 191 7.20 15.64 16.40
CA ASP A 191 6.19 16.23 15.51
C ASP A 191 6.66 16.46 14.05
N ARG A 192 7.59 15.62 13.58
CA ARG A 192 8.21 15.67 12.24
C ARG A 192 7.33 15.02 11.17
N PHE A 193 6.09 15.49 11.05
CA PHE A 193 5.10 14.98 10.11
C PHE A 193 5.47 15.27 8.64
N ASP A 194 6.24 16.33 8.39
CA ASP A 194 6.86 16.65 7.11
C ASP A 194 7.78 15.51 6.64
N GLU A 195 8.59 14.98 7.54
CA GLU A 195 9.53 13.91 7.23
C GLU A 195 8.80 12.57 7.07
N ILE A 196 7.75 12.32 7.84
CA ILE A 196 6.88 11.15 7.64
C ILE A 196 6.21 11.19 6.27
N GLU A 197 5.71 12.35 5.83
CA GLU A 197 5.18 12.51 4.48
C GLU A 197 6.27 12.20 3.42
N ARG A 198 7.49 12.71 3.61
CA ARG A 198 8.63 12.45 2.71
C ARG A 198 8.95 10.95 2.60
N LEU A 199 9.05 10.26 3.74
CA LEU A 199 9.29 8.80 3.80
C LEU A 199 8.16 8.01 3.13
N THR A 200 6.92 8.43 3.36
CA THR A 200 5.73 7.81 2.76
C THR A 200 5.77 7.96 1.24
N ARG A 201 6.02 9.17 0.74
CA ARG A 201 6.14 9.44 -0.70
C ARG A 201 7.27 8.63 -1.32
N GLN A 202 8.41 8.53 -0.65
CA GLN A 202 9.53 7.70 -1.12
C GLN A 202 9.13 6.24 -1.27
N ALA A 203 8.44 5.66 -0.28
CA ALA A 203 7.99 4.28 -0.37
C ALA A 203 6.92 4.07 -1.44
N VAL A 204 5.95 4.99 -1.59
CA VAL A 204 4.93 4.93 -2.64
C VAL A 204 5.57 5.05 -4.03
N THR A 205 6.58 5.92 -4.20
CA THR A 205 7.35 6.01 -5.45
C THR A 205 8.06 4.69 -5.77
N THR A 206 8.72 4.07 -4.79
CA THR A 206 9.37 2.75 -4.99
C THR A 206 8.34 1.66 -5.30
N LEU A 207 7.20 1.65 -4.61
CA LEU A 207 6.10 0.70 -4.82
C LEU A 207 5.63 0.70 -6.28
N HIS A 208 5.30 1.88 -6.82
CA HIS A 208 4.81 1.98 -8.19
C HIS A 208 5.92 1.90 -9.22
N GLY A 209 7.12 2.39 -8.88
CA GLY A 209 8.28 2.37 -9.77
C GLY A 209 8.02 3.06 -11.10
N PHE A 210 7.26 4.15 -11.12
CA PHE A 210 6.90 4.84 -12.36
C PHE A 210 8.16 5.28 -13.13
N SER A 211 8.19 5.02 -14.43
CA SER A 211 9.30 5.45 -15.29
C SER A 211 8.78 5.84 -16.66
N ILE A 212 9.14 7.03 -17.14
CA ILE A 212 8.80 7.51 -18.48
C ILE A 212 9.63 6.73 -19.50
N THR A 213 8.96 6.26 -20.55
CA THR A 213 9.55 5.44 -21.63
C THR A 213 9.34 6.03 -23.01
N LYS A 214 8.37 6.94 -23.18
CA LYS A 214 8.11 7.61 -24.45
C LYS A 214 7.41 8.94 -24.20
N LEU A 215 7.80 9.97 -24.95
CA LEU A 215 7.09 11.24 -25.04
C LEU A 215 6.78 11.51 -26.51
N GLN A 216 5.53 11.75 -26.83
CA GLN A 216 5.10 12.21 -28.15
C GLN A 216 4.50 13.60 -28.01
N PHE A 217 4.81 14.48 -28.95
CA PHE A 217 4.29 15.85 -28.97
C PHE A 217 3.36 16.03 -30.16
N ALA A 218 2.37 16.92 -30.05
CA ALA A 218 1.55 17.30 -31.18
C ALA A 218 2.44 17.86 -32.31
N CYS A 219 2.06 17.62 -33.56
CA CYS A 219 2.79 18.06 -34.75
C CYS A 219 3.21 19.54 -34.65
N GLY A 220 4.49 19.83 -34.89
CA GLY A 220 5.04 21.19 -34.85
C GLY A 220 6.37 21.38 -34.12
N VAL A 221 7.01 20.32 -33.62
CA VAL A 221 8.33 20.43 -32.98
C VAL A 221 9.43 20.60 -34.03
N THR A 222 10.22 21.67 -33.90
CA THR A 222 11.36 21.95 -34.80
C THR A 222 12.52 20.97 -34.56
N GLU A 223 13.42 20.84 -35.54
CA GLU A 223 14.65 20.05 -35.39
C GLU A 223 15.53 20.57 -34.23
N GLU A 224 15.61 21.89 -34.06
CA GLU A 224 16.36 22.51 -32.97
C GLU A 224 15.76 22.20 -31.58
N GLU A 225 14.42 22.17 -31.48
CA GLU A 225 13.74 21.76 -30.24
C GLU A 225 13.93 20.27 -29.95
N ARG A 226 13.95 19.41 -30.97
CA ARG A 226 14.28 17.99 -30.82
C ARG A 226 15.69 17.79 -30.31
N ASP A 227 16.68 18.49 -30.87
CA ASP A 227 18.08 18.42 -30.42
C ASP A 227 18.23 18.89 -28.97
N LYS A 228 17.58 19.99 -28.58
CA LYS A 228 17.53 20.42 -27.17
C LYS A 228 16.89 19.38 -26.26
N MET A 229 15.93 18.59 -26.76
CA MET A 229 15.28 17.54 -26.00
C MET A 229 16.16 16.29 -25.81
N THR A 230 17.10 16.02 -26.72
CA THR A 230 18.05 14.91 -26.55
C THR A 230 18.92 15.08 -25.31
N VAL A 231 19.19 16.32 -24.92
CA VAL A 231 19.88 16.66 -23.65
C VAL A 231 19.11 16.15 -22.44
N ILE A 232 17.77 16.08 -22.48
CA ILE A 232 16.97 15.51 -21.38
C ILE A 232 17.30 14.03 -21.18
N ASN A 233 17.62 13.29 -22.25
CA ASN A 233 18.03 11.89 -22.13
C ASN A 233 19.38 11.74 -21.42
N GLU A 234 20.29 12.70 -21.59
CA GLU A 234 21.61 12.70 -20.92
C GLU A 234 21.48 12.92 -19.41
N PHE A 235 20.49 13.70 -18.97
CA PHE A 235 20.20 13.94 -17.55
C PHE A 235 19.25 12.91 -16.94
N SER A 236 18.43 12.26 -17.75
CA SER A 236 17.50 11.24 -17.26
C SER A 236 18.26 9.95 -16.99
N ALA A 237 18.09 9.36 -15.81
CA ALA A 237 18.58 8.02 -15.52
C ALA A 237 17.86 6.90 -16.32
N SER A 238 17.05 7.26 -17.34
CA SER A 238 16.26 6.36 -18.17
C SER A 238 16.76 6.44 -19.62
N PRO A 239 17.58 5.49 -20.09
CA PRO A 239 18.28 5.60 -21.38
C PRO A 239 17.39 5.45 -22.65
N LEU A 240 16.08 5.65 -22.56
CA LEU A 240 15.12 5.21 -23.60
C LEU A 240 13.93 6.17 -23.82
N LEU A 241 14.04 7.47 -23.50
CA LEU A 241 12.97 8.39 -23.89
C LEU A 241 12.95 8.53 -25.42
N GLN A 242 11.96 7.88 -26.04
CA GLN A 242 11.67 8.01 -27.46
C GLN A 242 10.85 9.26 -27.70
N TYR A 243 11.28 10.07 -28.66
CA TYR A 243 10.57 11.26 -29.13
C TYR A 243 9.99 10.98 -30.51
N GLU A 244 8.68 11.17 -30.66
CA GLU A 244 8.00 11.08 -31.94
C GLU A 244 6.96 12.20 -32.08
N ASP A 245 6.75 12.65 -33.31
CA ASP A 245 5.66 13.56 -33.63
C ASP A 245 4.35 12.76 -33.66
N ALA A 246 3.32 13.28 -32.99
CA ALA A 246 1.96 12.75 -33.03
C ALA A 246 1.13 13.49 -34.08
N GLU A 247 0.23 12.76 -34.75
CA GLU A 247 -0.62 13.31 -35.80
C GLU A 247 -1.62 14.36 -35.28
N GLU A 248 -2.03 14.28 -34.01
CA GLU A 248 -3.02 15.21 -33.41
C GLU A 248 -2.65 15.67 -31.99
N LYS A 249 -2.63 14.76 -31.00
CA LYS A 249 -2.35 15.07 -29.59
C LYS A 249 -1.10 14.38 -29.09
N GLY A 250 -0.33 15.09 -28.25
CA GLY A 250 0.83 14.52 -27.57
C GLY A 250 0.45 13.33 -26.67
N SER A 251 1.42 12.48 -26.39
CA SER A 251 1.24 11.36 -25.46
C SER A 251 2.45 11.16 -24.55
N ILE A 252 2.19 10.56 -23.39
CA ILE A 252 3.22 10.16 -22.43
C ILE A 252 3.05 8.66 -22.19
N GLN A 253 4.12 7.89 -22.32
CA GLN A 253 4.11 6.50 -21.93
C GLN A 253 4.97 6.29 -20.69
N ILE A 254 4.37 5.75 -19.63
CA ILE A 254 5.07 5.34 -18.42
C ILE A 254 4.98 3.82 -18.23
N THR A 255 5.89 3.28 -17.42
CA THR A 255 5.80 1.91 -16.90
C THR A 255 5.53 1.92 -15.41
N ALA A 256 4.93 0.85 -14.89
CA ALA A 256 4.68 0.64 -13.47
C ALA A 256 4.98 -0.81 -13.06
N ASN A 257 5.34 -1.02 -11.80
CA ASN A 257 5.63 -2.34 -11.25
C ASN A 257 4.37 -3.25 -11.22
N ASN A 258 3.20 -2.68 -10.90
CA ASN A 258 1.91 -3.37 -10.87
C ASN A 258 0.82 -2.46 -11.44
N LEU A 259 0.15 -2.92 -12.50
CA LEU A 259 -0.80 -2.09 -13.23
C LEU A 259 -2.09 -1.80 -12.43
N SER A 260 -2.60 -2.78 -11.68
CA SER A 260 -3.79 -2.60 -10.85
C SER A 260 -3.57 -1.59 -9.73
N ARG A 261 -2.40 -1.64 -9.07
CA ARG A 261 -2.02 -0.63 -8.07
C ARG A 261 -1.82 0.75 -8.70
N ALA A 262 -1.21 0.81 -9.89
CA ALA A 262 -1.06 2.06 -10.62
C ALA A 262 -2.42 2.69 -10.95
N LYS A 263 -3.38 1.88 -11.43
CA LYS A 263 -4.75 2.33 -11.68
C LYS A 263 -5.34 3.02 -10.46
N ALA A 264 -5.35 2.34 -9.32
CA ALA A 264 -5.88 2.88 -8.06
C ALA A 264 -5.16 4.16 -7.63
N PHE A 265 -3.84 4.23 -7.80
CA PHE A 265 -3.05 5.44 -7.50
C PHE A 265 -3.52 6.66 -8.30
N PHE A 266 -3.81 6.48 -9.59
CA PHE A 266 -4.29 7.54 -10.47
C PHE A 266 -5.77 7.87 -10.21
N GLU A 267 -6.62 6.87 -10.03
CA GLU A 267 -8.06 7.10 -9.77
C GLU A 267 -8.31 7.85 -8.45
N ARG A 268 -7.54 7.56 -7.40
CA ARG A 268 -7.57 8.32 -6.14
C ARG A 268 -7.14 9.79 -6.28
N ARG A 269 -6.53 10.15 -7.41
CA ARG A 269 -6.12 11.51 -7.77
C ARG A 269 -7.04 12.14 -8.83
N GLY A 270 -8.19 11.53 -9.10
CA GLY A 270 -9.21 12.06 -10.00
C GLY A 270 -8.99 11.74 -11.48
N PHE A 271 -8.03 10.87 -11.82
CA PHE A 271 -7.84 10.42 -13.19
C PHE A 271 -8.85 9.30 -13.53
N LEU A 272 -9.41 9.34 -14.73
CA LEU A 272 -10.22 8.23 -15.25
C LEU A 272 -9.30 7.27 -16.03
N CYS A 273 -9.07 6.07 -15.49
CA CYS A 273 -8.25 5.06 -16.14
C CYS A 273 -9.10 4.04 -16.91
N ARG A 274 -8.79 3.81 -18.19
CA ARG A 274 -9.44 2.81 -19.05
C ARG A 274 -8.45 1.75 -19.47
N GLU A 275 -8.89 0.50 -19.58
CA GLU A 275 -8.08 -0.55 -20.20
C GLU A 275 -8.27 -0.49 -21.72
N GLU A 276 -7.17 -0.46 -22.48
CA GLU A 276 -7.20 -0.43 -23.94
C GLU A 276 -6.46 -1.62 -24.56
N GLY A 277 -7.08 -2.25 -25.58
CA GLY A 277 -6.42 -3.23 -26.45
C GLY A 277 -5.98 -4.52 -25.74
N ARG A 278 -4.72 -4.93 -25.98
CA ARG A 278 -4.13 -6.15 -25.38
C ARG A 278 -3.92 -5.94 -23.87
N LYS A 279 -4.18 -6.98 -23.06
CA LYS A 279 -3.93 -7.02 -21.61
C LYS A 279 -2.63 -6.29 -21.24
N GLY A 280 -2.70 -5.28 -20.39
CA GLY A 280 -1.52 -4.65 -19.78
C GLY A 280 -1.26 -3.18 -20.14
N ILE A 281 -2.23 -2.46 -20.70
CA ILE A 281 -2.14 -1.01 -20.97
C ILE A 281 -3.34 -0.28 -20.33
N LEU A 282 -3.06 0.71 -19.49
CA LEU A 282 -4.06 1.68 -19.03
C LEU A 282 -3.89 3.00 -19.76
N THR A 283 -5.00 3.64 -20.11
CA THR A 283 -5.03 4.99 -20.67
C THR A 283 -5.77 5.95 -19.75
N THR A 284 -5.24 7.16 -19.63
CA THR A 284 -5.91 8.29 -18.99
C THR A 284 -5.51 9.59 -19.68
N GLN A 285 -6.05 10.72 -19.23
CA GLN A 285 -5.76 12.04 -19.80
C GLN A 285 -5.08 12.91 -18.74
N ILE A 286 -4.03 13.64 -19.14
CA ILE A 286 -3.36 14.63 -18.30
C ILE A 286 -3.13 15.90 -19.12
N ALA A 287 -3.86 16.96 -18.78
CA ALA A 287 -3.95 18.16 -19.62
C ALA A 287 -4.30 17.77 -21.08
N ASP A 288 -3.49 18.18 -22.06
CA ASP A 288 -3.68 17.87 -23.48
C ASP A 288 -3.00 16.57 -23.94
N PHE A 289 -2.43 15.79 -23.01
CA PHE A 289 -1.72 14.54 -23.31
C PHE A 289 -2.55 13.31 -22.95
N SER A 290 -2.45 12.29 -23.82
CA SER A 290 -2.84 10.92 -23.48
C SER A 290 -1.73 10.26 -22.66
N LEU A 291 -2.04 9.75 -21.47
CA LEU A 291 -1.11 8.99 -20.63
C LEU A 291 -1.36 7.49 -20.81
N PHE A 292 -0.35 6.77 -21.29
CA PHE A 292 -0.33 5.32 -21.43
C PHE A 292 0.53 4.70 -20.33
N ILE A 293 -0.01 3.74 -19.58
CA ILE A 293 0.70 3.05 -18.48
C ILE A 293 0.83 1.58 -18.83
N LYS A 294 2.07 1.09 -18.86
CA LYS A 294 2.39 -0.32 -19.14
C LYS A 294 2.96 -1.00 -17.89
N GLN A 295 2.66 -2.28 -17.71
CA GLN A 295 3.36 -3.04 -16.67
C GLN A 295 4.80 -3.33 -17.09
N LYS A 296 5.76 -3.18 -16.17
CA LYS A 296 7.15 -3.61 -16.41
C LYS A 296 7.19 -5.12 -16.68
N LYS A 297 8.03 -5.53 -17.64
CA LYS A 297 8.34 -6.95 -17.83
C LYS A 297 9.24 -7.37 -16.66
N VAL A 298 8.81 -8.39 -15.93
CA VAL A 298 9.59 -9.05 -14.87
C VAL A 298 10.59 -9.99 -15.51
#